data_AF-A0A167UT15-F1
#
_entry.id   AF-A0A167UT15-F1
#
_cell.length_a   1.000
_cell.length_b   1.000
_cell.length_c   1.000
_cell.angle_alpha   90.00
_cell.angle_beta   90.00
_cell.angle_gamma   90.00
#
_symmetry.space_group_name_H-M   'P 1'
#
loop_
_entity.id
_entity.type
_entity.pdbx_description
1 polymer ?
#
loop_
_entity_poly.entity_id
_entity_poly.type
_entity_poly.pdbx_seq_one_letter_code
_entity_poly.pdbx_strand_id
1 'polypeptide(L)'
;MSRSSKLTYVTGDLFAAPPNSILVHACNASATWGAGIAKAFRGKYPAAFEIYKAHCKASSPDGLVGTCLLIRNEGRDAGAGAQGQGQYAQGHDIACLFTSPRRGRGRAGPKKDAPEDILNATTSAVTHLLLQNQEGKALHAWFVASSDLITSVVSLIARSRINSGKFAIPWESTAAVLDGLQVEMVVYDPVEAKP
;
A
#
# COMPACT_ATOMS: atom_id res chain seq x y z
N MET A 1 20.04 -22.40 -3.49
CA MET A 1 19.93 -21.06 -4.10
C MET A 1 18.82 -20.32 -3.38
N SER A 2 19.14 -19.29 -2.59
CA SER A 2 18.12 -18.45 -1.95
C SER A 2 17.40 -17.66 -3.05
N ARG A 3 16.10 -17.87 -3.23
CA ARG A 3 15.30 -17.02 -4.13
C ARG A 3 15.12 -15.67 -3.43
N SER A 4 15.73 -14.62 -3.97
CA SER A 4 15.47 -13.24 -3.57
C SER A 4 14.17 -12.75 -4.21
N SER A 5 13.50 -11.79 -3.58
CA SER A 5 12.37 -11.06 -4.18
C SER A 5 12.73 -10.41 -5.50
N LYS A 6 11.72 -10.15 -6.34
CA LYS A 6 11.88 -9.43 -7.60
C LYS A 6 11.13 -8.10 -7.54
N LEU A 7 11.78 -7.10 -6.95
CA LEU A 7 11.28 -5.73 -6.97
C LEU A 7 11.72 -5.04 -8.27
N THR A 8 10.75 -4.63 -9.09
CA THR A 8 11.01 -3.89 -10.33
C THR A 8 10.66 -2.42 -10.11
N TYR A 9 11.66 -1.54 -10.19
CA TYR A 9 11.45 -0.10 -10.01
C TYR A 9 11.19 0.58 -11.36
N VAL A 10 10.14 1.40 -11.45
CA VAL A 10 9.75 2.13 -12.65
C VAL A 10 9.41 3.57 -12.30
N THR A 11 9.69 4.53 -13.18
CA THR A 11 9.20 5.91 -13.02
C THR A 11 7.83 6.03 -13.69
N GLY A 12 6.82 6.54 -12.98
CA GLY A 12 5.48 6.73 -13.52
C GLY A 12 4.36 6.91 -12.49
N ASP A 13 3.13 7.07 -12.97
CA ASP A 13 1.93 7.09 -12.12
C ASP A 13 1.53 5.65 -11.75
N LEU A 14 1.53 5.31 -10.46
CA LEU A 14 1.00 4.04 -9.95
C LEU A 14 -0.41 3.74 -10.48
N PHE A 15 -1.24 4.76 -10.62
CA PHE A 15 -2.61 4.59 -11.08
C PHE A 15 -2.73 4.35 -12.59
N ALA A 16 -1.61 4.42 -13.32
CA ALA A 16 -1.47 3.99 -14.71
C ALA A 16 -0.89 2.57 -14.82
N ALA A 17 -0.88 1.79 -13.72
CA ALA A 17 -0.60 0.37 -13.80
C ALA A 17 -1.51 -0.34 -14.82
N PRO A 18 -1.09 -1.50 -15.36
CA PRO A 18 -1.94 -2.28 -16.26
C PRO A 18 -3.25 -2.70 -15.59
N PRO A 19 -4.37 -2.78 -16.33
CA PRO A 19 -5.61 -3.36 -15.82
C PRO A 19 -5.38 -4.80 -15.37
N ASN A 20 -6.27 -5.33 -14.52
CA ASN A 20 -6.13 -6.65 -13.90
C ASN A 20 -4.86 -6.79 -13.02
N SER A 21 -4.43 -5.68 -12.40
CA SER A 21 -3.37 -5.65 -11.40
C SER A 21 -3.93 -5.26 -10.02
N ILE A 22 -3.13 -5.50 -8.98
CA ILE A 22 -3.44 -5.10 -7.61
C ILE A 22 -2.61 -3.86 -7.26
N LEU A 23 -3.29 -2.76 -6.95
CA LEU A 23 -2.65 -1.56 -6.40
C LEU A 23 -2.56 -1.68 -4.88
N VAL A 24 -1.34 -1.68 -4.34
CA VAL A 24 -1.05 -1.92 -2.93
C VAL A 24 -0.72 -0.61 -2.23
N HIS A 25 -1.32 -0.38 -1.05
CA HIS A 25 -0.92 0.73 -0.19
C HIS A 25 -1.09 0.44 1.30
N ALA A 26 -0.23 1.06 2.13
CA ALA A 26 -0.40 1.05 3.59
C ALA A 26 -1.56 1.93 4.04
N CYS A 27 -2.31 1.39 4.99
CA CYS A 27 -3.49 1.96 5.61
C CYS A 27 -3.35 2.01 7.13
N ASN A 28 -4.07 2.96 7.71
CA ASN A 28 -4.46 2.90 9.11
C ASN A 28 -5.79 2.16 9.25
N ALA A 29 -6.15 1.74 10.47
CA ALA A 29 -7.46 1.17 10.78
C ALA A 29 -8.51 2.22 11.23
N SER A 30 -8.24 3.52 11.06
CA SER A 30 -9.11 4.61 11.51
C SER A 30 -10.09 5.12 10.43
N ALA A 31 -10.40 4.31 9.42
CA ALA A 31 -11.36 4.64 8.35
C ALA A 31 -11.04 5.96 7.59
N THR A 32 -9.75 6.25 7.36
CA THR A 32 -9.33 7.53 6.76
C THR A 32 -8.25 7.43 5.69
N TRP A 33 -8.56 7.95 4.51
CA TRP A 33 -7.63 8.19 3.40
C TRP A 33 -7.46 9.69 3.16
N GLY A 34 -6.80 10.37 4.11
CA GLY A 34 -6.80 11.84 4.19
C GLY A 34 -5.53 12.55 3.72
N ALA A 35 -4.45 11.82 3.41
CA ALA A 35 -3.17 12.43 3.03
C ALA A 35 -2.30 11.48 2.20
N GLY A 36 -1.27 12.04 1.55
CA GLY A 36 -0.32 11.28 0.73
C GLY A 36 -1.01 10.47 -0.35
N ILE A 37 -0.44 9.32 -0.70
CA ILE A 37 -1.00 8.43 -1.72
C ILE A 37 -2.44 7.98 -1.38
N ALA A 38 -2.79 7.79 -0.10
CA ALA A 38 -4.14 7.43 0.29
C ALA A 38 -5.17 8.49 -0.13
N LYS A 39 -4.83 9.79 -0.08
CA LYS A 39 -5.72 10.85 -0.59
C LYS A 39 -5.92 10.71 -2.10
N ALA A 40 -4.89 10.34 -2.85
CA ALA A 40 -4.99 10.10 -4.29
C ALA A 40 -5.83 8.84 -4.60
N PHE A 41 -5.66 7.75 -3.83
CA PHE A 41 -6.54 6.58 -3.88
C PHE A 41 -8.00 6.97 -3.66
N ARG A 42 -8.30 7.80 -2.65
CA ARG A 42 -9.68 8.25 -2.40
C ARG A 42 -10.27 9.04 -3.57
N GLY A 43 -9.46 9.86 -4.23
CA GLY A 43 -9.90 10.63 -5.39
C GLY A 43 -10.18 9.75 -6.61
N LYS A 44 -9.33 8.75 -6.88
CA LYS A 44 -9.46 7.87 -8.05
C LYS A 44 -10.39 6.67 -7.82
N TYR A 45 -10.52 6.19 -6.59
CA TYR A 45 -11.29 5.01 -6.18
C TYR A 45 -12.23 5.33 -4.99
N PRO A 46 -13.22 6.22 -5.17
CA PRO A 46 -14.13 6.61 -4.08
C PRO A 46 -15.00 5.45 -3.57
N ALA A 47 -15.41 4.51 -4.44
CA ALA A 47 -16.13 3.31 -4.01
C ALA A 47 -15.26 2.39 -3.13
N ALA A 48 -13.97 2.23 -3.46
CA ALA A 48 -13.02 1.46 -2.64
C ALA A 48 -12.89 2.06 -1.24
N PHE A 49 -12.88 3.39 -1.18
CA PHE A 49 -12.83 4.09 0.10
C PHE A 49 -14.05 3.79 0.97
N GLU A 50 -15.27 3.73 0.43
CA GLU A 50 -16.45 3.42 1.22
C GLU A 50 -16.45 1.96 1.72
N ILE A 51 -15.95 1.00 0.93
CA ILE A 51 -15.75 -0.40 1.38
C ILE A 51 -14.72 -0.46 2.49
N TYR A 52 -13.54 0.16 2.30
CA TYR A 52 -12.49 0.25 3.32
C TYR A 52 -13.02 0.88 4.61
N LYS A 53 -13.82 1.95 4.50
CA LYS A 53 -14.41 2.66 5.64
C LYS A 53 -15.45 1.81 6.36
N ALA A 54 -16.30 1.06 5.63
CA ALA A 54 -17.25 0.13 6.20
C ALA A 54 -16.52 -1.00 6.95
N HIS A 55 -15.48 -1.57 6.34
CA HIS A 55 -14.63 -2.59 6.95
C HIS A 55 -13.98 -2.09 8.25
N CYS A 56 -13.39 -0.89 8.25
CA CYS A 56 -12.82 -0.27 9.45
C CYS A 56 -13.86 -0.04 10.56
N LYS A 57 -15.12 0.23 10.22
CA LYS A 57 -16.19 0.45 11.21
C LYS A 57 -16.74 -0.84 11.79
N ALA A 58 -16.67 -1.93 11.04
CA ALA A 58 -17.18 -3.24 11.44
C ALA A 58 -16.16 -4.04 12.28
N SER A 59 -14.93 -3.56 12.41
CA SER A 59 -13.84 -4.26 13.10
C SER A 59 -13.17 -3.35 14.13
N SER A 60 -12.52 -3.96 15.13
CA SER A 60 -11.65 -3.20 16.04
C SER A 60 -10.35 -2.80 15.32
N PRO A 61 -9.79 -1.61 15.59
CA PRO A 61 -8.52 -1.20 14.99
C PRO A 61 -7.39 -2.22 15.21
N ASP A 62 -7.28 -2.76 16.42
CA ASP A 62 -6.24 -3.73 16.77
C ASP A 62 -6.45 -5.08 16.07
N GLY A 63 -7.69 -5.47 15.79
CA GLY A 63 -8.01 -6.68 15.02
C GLY A 63 -7.73 -6.54 13.52
N LEU A 64 -7.54 -5.32 13.02
CA LEU A 64 -7.18 -5.08 11.61
C LEU A 64 -5.68 -5.03 11.40
N VAL A 65 -4.88 -4.62 12.39
CA VAL A 65 -3.43 -4.52 12.24
C VAL A 65 -2.84 -5.87 11.86
N GLY A 66 -1.97 -5.88 10.85
CA GLY A 66 -1.39 -7.10 10.31
C GLY A 66 -2.27 -7.83 9.28
N THR A 67 -3.43 -7.28 8.92
CA THR A 67 -4.31 -7.85 7.89
C THR A 67 -4.27 -7.04 6.59
N CYS A 68 -4.77 -7.64 5.50
CA CYS A 68 -5.03 -6.95 4.25
C CYS A 68 -6.51 -7.05 3.92
N LEU A 69 -7.12 -5.93 3.55
CA LEU A 69 -8.40 -5.93 2.84
C LEU A 69 -8.10 -5.82 1.33
N LEU A 70 -8.41 -6.89 0.58
CA LEU A 70 -8.35 -6.90 -0.89
C LEU A 70 -9.74 -6.59 -1.46
N ILE A 71 -9.87 -5.41 -2.07
CA ILE A 71 -11.10 -4.95 -2.71
C ILE A 71 -11.03 -5.33 -4.19
N ARG A 72 -11.84 -6.30 -4.60
CA ARG A 72 -11.88 -6.79 -5.98
C ARG A 72 -12.74 -5.90 -6.88
N ASN A 73 -12.27 -5.64 -8.09
CA ASN A 73 -13.04 -4.99 -9.15
C ASN A 73 -13.78 -6.05 -9.99
N GLU A 74 -14.81 -6.64 -9.40
CA GLU A 74 -15.61 -7.69 -10.03
C GLU A 74 -16.57 -7.07 -11.07
N GLY A 75 -16.14 -6.87 -12.31
CA GLY A 75 -17.04 -6.23 -13.28
C GLY A 75 -16.69 -6.34 -14.76
N ARG A 76 -15.67 -7.11 -15.15
CA ARG A 76 -15.27 -7.19 -16.57
C ARG A 76 -15.93 -8.33 -17.35
N ASP A 77 -16.20 -9.47 -16.71
CA ASP A 77 -16.74 -10.66 -17.40
C ASP A 77 -18.21 -10.97 -17.07
N ALA A 78 -18.82 -10.23 -16.15
CA ALA A 78 -20.20 -10.43 -15.76
C ALA A 78 -21.11 -9.46 -16.52
N GLY A 79 -21.53 -9.87 -17.72
CA GLY A 79 -22.30 -9.06 -18.66
C GLY A 79 -23.41 -8.24 -17.99
N ALA A 80 -23.40 -6.93 -18.22
CA ALA A 80 -24.44 -5.91 -17.98
C ALA A 80 -25.26 -5.95 -16.65
N GLY A 81 -24.93 -6.79 -15.69
CA GLY A 81 -25.83 -7.13 -14.59
C GLY A 81 -25.19 -7.60 -13.27
N ALA A 82 -23.87 -7.79 -13.19
CA ALA A 82 -23.23 -7.99 -11.89
C ALA A 82 -22.70 -6.66 -11.33
N GLN A 83 -23.22 -6.30 -10.17
CA GLN A 83 -22.71 -5.19 -9.37
C GLN A 83 -21.43 -5.63 -8.66
N GLY A 84 -20.28 -5.35 -9.27
CA GLY A 84 -18.99 -5.47 -8.61
C GLY A 84 -18.90 -4.62 -7.36
N GLN A 85 -18.17 -5.11 -6.36
CA GLN A 85 -17.96 -4.36 -5.12
C GLN A 85 -17.27 -3.01 -5.38
N GLY A 86 -16.38 -2.92 -6.38
CA GLY A 86 -15.95 -1.67 -6.99
C GLY A 86 -16.10 -1.72 -8.50
N GLN A 87 -16.75 -0.73 -9.11
CA GLN A 87 -16.70 -0.52 -10.56
C GLN A 87 -15.70 0.60 -10.85
N TYR A 88 -14.48 0.24 -11.25
CA TYR A 88 -13.47 1.20 -11.66
C TYR A 88 -13.14 1.00 -13.14
N ALA A 89 -13.21 2.07 -13.93
CA ALA A 89 -12.86 2.05 -15.36
C ALA A 89 -11.44 1.52 -15.61
N GLN A 90 -10.56 1.62 -14.61
CA GLN A 90 -9.16 1.25 -14.68
C GLN A 90 -8.90 -0.26 -14.51
N GLY A 91 -9.88 -1.05 -14.05
CA GLY A 91 -9.72 -2.51 -13.97
C GLY A 91 -8.79 -3.03 -12.85
N HIS A 92 -8.47 -2.22 -11.84
CA HIS A 92 -7.57 -2.59 -10.75
C HIS A 92 -8.30 -3.13 -9.52
N ASP A 93 -7.68 -4.09 -8.84
CA ASP A 93 -7.99 -4.44 -7.45
C ASP A 93 -7.20 -3.53 -6.50
N ILE A 94 -7.72 -3.28 -5.29
CA ILE A 94 -7.07 -2.40 -4.31
C ILE A 94 -6.74 -3.19 -3.04
N ALA A 95 -5.46 -3.27 -2.67
CA ALA A 95 -5.00 -3.91 -1.45
C ALA A 95 -4.66 -2.87 -0.37
N CYS A 96 -5.45 -2.90 0.71
CA CYS A 96 -5.26 -2.05 1.88
C CYS A 96 -4.49 -2.82 2.96
N LEU A 97 -3.19 -2.56 3.10
CA LEU A 97 -2.37 -3.18 4.14
C LEU A 97 -2.55 -2.43 5.45
N PHE A 98 -3.15 -3.05 6.46
CA PHE A 98 -3.34 -2.41 7.77
C PHE A 98 -2.07 -2.50 8.60
N THR A 99 -1.21 -1.48 8.49
CA THR A 99 0.11 -1.47 9.15
C THR A 99 0.13 -0.66 10.45
N SER A 100 -1.01 -0.05 10.80
CA SER A 100 -1.17 0.73 12.03
C SER A 100 -2.64 0.83 12.44
N PRO A 101 -2.95 0.77 13.75
CA PRO A 101 -4.32 0.95 14.23
C PRO A 101 -4.78 2.42 14.09
N ARG A 102 -3.83 3.35 13.96
CA ARG A 102 -4.08 4.79 14.06
C ARG A 102 -3.56 5.52 12.82
N ARG A 103 -4.11 6.71 12.57
CA ARG A 103 -3.48 7.61 11.59
C ARG A 103 -2.09 8.02 12.07
N GLY A 104 -1.08 7.92 11.21
CA GLY A 104 0.20 8.59 11.44
C GLY A 104 0.00 10.11 11.57
N ARG A 105 0.49 10.69 12.66
CA ARG A 105 0.35 12.13 12.99
C ARG A 105 1.68 12.89 12.86
N GLY A 106 1.57 14.21 12.71
CA GLY A 106 2.71 15.14 12.73
C GLY A 106 3.30 15.32 14.14
N ARG A 107 4.25 16.25 14.30
CA ARG A 107 5.12 16.39 15.50
C ARG A 107 4.39 16.54 16.85
N ALA A 108 3.10 16.90 16.88
CA ALA A 108 2.33 17.19 18.11
C ALA A 108 1.21 16.18 18.43
N GLY A 109 1.18 15.02 17.78
CA GLY A 109 0.20 13.95 18.05
C GLY A 109 0.66 12.94 19.11
N PRO A 110 -0.24 12.08 19.63
CA PRO A 110 0.16 10.90 20.39
C PRO A 110 1.18 10.07 19.60
N LYS A 111 2.02 9.34 20.35
CA LYS A 111 3.17 8.60 19.84
C LYS A 111 2.81 7.80 18.58
N LYS A 112 3.67 7.89 17.56
CA LYS A 112 3.63 6.98 16.41
C LYS A 112 3.90 5.56 16.91
N ASP A 113 3.36 4.56 16.22
CA ASP A 113 3.71 3.16 16.48
C ASP A 113 5.22 2.96 16.31
N ALA A 114 5.80 2.01 17.04
CA ALA A 114 7.24 1.78 16.94
C ALA A 114 7.58 1.26 15.53
N PRO A 115 8.77 1.56 15.01
CA PRO A 115 9.17 1.09 13.70
C PRO A 115 9.03 -0.41 13.50
N GLU A 116 9.39 -1.17 14.54
CA GLU A 116 9.26 -2.63 14.57
C GLU A 116 7.80 -3.09 14.48
N ASP A 117 6.87 -2.44 15.19
CA ASP A 117 5.44 -2.77 15.14
C ASP A 117 4.89 -2.61 13.71
N ILE A 118 5.27 -1.53 13.03
CA ILE A 118 4.83 -1.25 11.66
C ILE A 118 5.41 -2.27 10.69
N LEU A 119 6.68 -2.65 10.86
CA LEU A 119 7.32 -3.67 10.03
C LEU A 119 6.67 -5.04 10.24
N ASN A 120 6.44 -5.45 11.49
CA ASN A 120 5.75 -6.70 11.83
C ASN A 120 4.34 -6.75 11.24
N ALA A 121 3.56 -5.67 11.41
CA ALA A 121 2.23 -5.55 10.81
C ALA A 121 2.30 -5.60 9.27
N THR A 122 3.34 -5.04 8.67
CA THR A 122 3.53 -5.08 7.21
C THR A 122 3.81 -6.49 6.73
N THR A 123 4.69 -7.24 7.42
CA THR A 123 4.98 -8.65 7.13
C THR A 123 3.69 -9.47 7.14
N SER A 124 2.90 -9.33 8.21
CA SER A 124 1.63 -10.04 8.35
C SER A 124 0.63 -9.64 7.27
N ALA A 125 0.49 -8.33 6.99
CA ALA A 125 -0.48 -7.83 6.01
C ALA A 125 -0.12 -8.25 4.58
N VAL A 126 1.17 -8.23 4.21
CA VAL A 126 1.64 -8.71 2.91
C VAL A 126 1.44 -10.22 2.80
N THR A 127 1.76 -10.99 3.83
CA THR A 127 1.46 -12.44 3.86
C THR A 127 -0.04 -12.68 3.64
N HIS A 128 -0.90 -11.92 4.31
CA HIS A 128 -2.34 -12.04 4.15
C HIS A 128 -2.81 -11.66 2.74
N LEU A 129 -2.21 -10.64 2.11
CA LEU A 129 -2.45 -10.29 0.71
C LEU A 129 -2.06 -11.44 -0.23
N LEU A 130 -0.88 -12.04 -0.05
CA LEU A 130 -0.42 -13.14 -0.90
C LEU A 130 -1.36 -14.34 -0.82
N LEU A 131 -1.88 -14.66 0.38
CA LEU A 131 -2.88 -15.73 0.56
C LEU A 131 -4.20 -15.41 -0.17
N GLN A 132 -4.58 -14.14 -0.27
CA GLN A 132 -5.78 -13.70 -1.00
C GLN A 132 -5.56 -13.59 -2.52
N ASN A 133 -4.32 -13.42 -3.00
CA ASN A 133 -3.97 -13.28 -4.42
C ASN A 133 -3.81 -14.63 -5.13
N GLN A 134 -4.86 -15.46 -5.09
CA GLN A 134 -4.83 -16.81 -5.67
C GLN A 134 -4.69 -16.84 -7.20
N GLU A 135 -5.08 -15.75 -7.87
CA GLU A 135 -4.96 -15.58 -9.33
C GLU A 135 -3.56 -15.14 -9.77
N GLY A 136 -2.66 -14.84 -8.83
CA GLY A 136 -1.29 -14.41 -9.15
C GLY A 136 -1.22 -13.07 -9.88
N LYS A 137 -2.16 -12.15 -9.62
CA LYS A 137 -2.15 -10.82 -10.23
C LYS A 137 -0.89 -10.05 -9.85
N ALA A 138 -0.38 -9.26 -10.79
CA ALA A 138 0.78 -8.41 -10.55
C ALA A 138 0.50 -7.39 -9.44
N LEU A 139 1.46 -7.23 -8.53
CA LEU A 139 1.40 -6.26 -7.44
C LEU A 139 2.10 -4.96 -7.85
N HIS A 140 1.43 -3.83 -7.68
CA HIS A 140 1.94 -2.51 -7.99
C HIS A 140 1.84 -1.61 -6.76
N ALA A 141 2.94 -1.00 -6.34
CA ALA A 141 3.00 -0.11 -5.18
C ALA A 141 3.77 1.18 -5.50
N TRP A 142 3.56 2.22 -4.70
CA TRP A 142 4.28 3.49 -4.88
C TRP A 142 5.66 3.47 -4.19
N PHE A 143 6.70 3.83 -4.94
CA PHE A 143 8.08 4.14 -4.53
C PHE A 143 8.25 5.67 -4.43
N VAL A 144 9.18 6.16 -3.62
CA VAL A 144 9.81 7.47 -3.89
C VAL A 144 11.30 7.26 -3.68
N ALA A 145 12.10 7.45 -4.72
CA ALA A 145 13.54 7.69 -4.56
C ALA A 145 13.74 9.14 -4.12
N SER A 146 14.66 9.34 -3.18
CA SER A 146 15.33 10.62 -3.06
C SER A 146 16.55 10.53 -3.98
N SER A 147 16.69 11.42 -4.97
CA SER A 147 18.00 11.68 -5.58
C SER A 147 18.85 12.46 -4.55
N ASP A 148 20.17 12.33 -4.40
CA ASP A 148 21.23 11.89 -5.31
C ASP A 148 22.19 10.85 -4.70
N LEU A 149 23.01 10.29 -5.58
CA LEU A 149 23.93 9.14 -5.48
C LEU A 149 25.01 9.23 -4.37
N ILE A 150 25.38 8.04 -3.85
CA ILE A 150 26.68 7.68 -3.22
C ILE A 150 26.85 7.97 -1.71
N THR A 151 26.72 6.88 -0.95
CA THR A 151 27.61 6.42 0.13
C THR A 151 27.55 7.11 1.49
N SER A 152 27.30 6.26 2.48
CA SER A 152 27.75 6.39 3.86
C SER A 152 27.00 7.33 4.80
N VAL A 153 26.23 6.64 5.64
CA VAL A 153 26.02 6.87 7.08
C VAL A 153 25.33 8.19 7.49
N VAL A 154 24.17 7.99 8.14
CA VAL A 154 23.52 8.88 9.11
C VAL A 154 22.72 10.06 8.51
N SER A 155 21.43 10.10 8.88
CA SER A 155 20.51 11.26 8.84
C SER A 155 20.00 11.71 7.46
N LEU A 156 18.75 12.12 7.21
CA LEU A 156 17.53 12.29 8.00
C LEU A 156 16.37 12.58 6.99
N ILE A 157 15.19 11.99 7.23
CA ILE A 157 13.84 12.53 6.92
C ILE A 157 13.26 12.37 5.49
N ALA A 158 12.58 11.23 5.31
CA ALA A 158 11.18 11.03 4.89
C ALA A 158 10.47 12.02 3.94
N ARG A 159 9.97 11.48 2.81
CA ARG A 159 8.53 11.13 2.66
C ARG A 159 8.20 10.38 1.35
N SER A 160 7.54 9.22 1.51
CA SER A 160 6.54 8.55 0.64
C SER A 160 6.92 7.22 -0.03
N ARG A 161 6.86 6.15 0.75
CA ARG A 161 6.81 4.72 0.38
C ARG A 161 5.79 4.07 1.34
N ILE A 162 5.34 2.84 1.11
CA ILE A 162 4.53 2.11 2.11
C ILE A 162 5.30 2.18 3.44
N ASN A 163 4.62 2.66 4.48
CA ASN A 163 5.19 2.98 5.80
C ASN A 163 6.23 4.12 5.89
N SER A 164 6.85 4.62 4.82
CA SER A 164 7.84 5.71 4.94
C SER A 164 7.26 7.12 4.93
N GLY A 165 5.98 7.26 4.57
CA GLY A 165 5.25 8.53 4.65
C GLY A 165 4.91 8.91 6.10
N LYS A 166 3.62 8.88 6.45
CA LYS A 166 3.16 9.28 7.79
C LYS A 166 3.65 8.36 8.93
N PHE A 167 3.94 7.12 8.60
CA PHE A 167 4.44 6.10 9.51
C PHE A 167 5.96 6.20 9.75
N ALA A 168 6.69 6.92 8.89
CA ALA A 168 8.11 7.25 9.04
C ALA A 168 9.08 6.06 9.20
N ILE A 169 8.80 4.94 8.51
CA ILE A 169 9.66 3.75 8.46
C ILE A 169 10.64 3.86 7.27
N PRO A 170 11.96 3.61 7.46
CA PRO A 170 12.89 3.49 6.35
C PRO A 170 12.44 2.42 5.35
N TRP A 171 12.66 2.66 4.06
CA TRP A 171 12.19 1.72 3.03
C TRP A 171 12.94 0.42 3.06
N GLU A 172 14.22 0.50 3.36
CA GLU A 172 15.17 -0.58 3.35
C GLU A 172 14.67 -1.68 4.30
N SER A 173 14.06 -1.28 5.41
CA SER A 173 13.38 -2.19 6.33
C SER A 173 12.11 -2.82 5.75
N THR A 174 11.31 -2.05 5.00
CA THR A 174 10.10 -2.58 4.32
C THR A 174 10.48 -3.50 3.15
N ALA A 175 11.51 -3.15 2.38
CA ALA A 175 12.04 -3.95 1.27
C ALA A 175 12.64 -5.27 1.78
N ALA A 176 13.34 -5.26 2.93
CA ALA A 176 13.85 -6.47 3.57
C ALA A 176 12.72 -7.44 3.97
N VAL A 177 11.58 -6.92 4.43
CA VAL A 177 10.38 -7.74 4.69
C VAL A 177 9.85 -8.36 3.39
N LEU A 178 9.75 -7.58 2.31
CA LEU A 178 9.32 -8.09 1.00
C LEU A 178 10.28 -9.15 0.44
N ASP A 179 11.58 -8.99 0.69
CA ASP A 179 12.62 -9.95 0.30
C ASP A 179 12.52 -11.27 1.07
N GLY A 180 12.35 -11.20 2.40
CA GLY A 180 12.12 -12.39 3.23
C GLY A 180 10.85 -13.16 2.83
N LEU A 181 9.86 -12.49 2.26
CA LEU A 181 8.62 -13.08 1.75
C LEU A 181 8.66 -13.47 0.26
N GLN A 182 9.78 -13.23 -0.43
CA GLN A 182 9.97 -13.54 -1.86
C GLN A 182 8.89 -12.92 -2.76
N VAL A 183 8.45 -11.70 -2.43
CA VAL A 183 7.37 -11.02 -3.18
C VAL A 183 7.89 -10.50 -4.52
N GLU A 184 7.13 -10.71 -5.59
CA GLU A 184 7.33 -9.99 -6.86
C GLU A 184 6.41 -8.77 -6.91
N MET A 185 6.97 -7.58 -7.12
CA MET A 185 6.22 -6.32 -7.09
C MET A 185 6.86 -5.25 -7.97
N VAL A 186 6.03 -4.48 -8.66
CA VAL A 186 6.44 -3.27 -9.38
C VAL A 186 6.29 -2.06 -8.46
N VAL A 187 7.35 -1.27 -8.30
CA VAL A 187 7.41 -0.13 -7.39
C VAL A 187 7.60 1.16 -8.19
N TYR A 188 6.64 2.08 -8.10
CA TYR A 188 6.53 3.28 -8.95
C TYR A 188 7.13 4.52 -8.31
N ASP A 189 8.21 5.05 -8.87
CA ASP A 189 8.75 6.37 -8.53
C ASP A 189 7.91 7.46 -9.20
N PRO A 190 7.35 8.45 -8.47
CA PRO A 190 6.68 9.57 -9.12
C PRO A 190 7.64 10.30 -10.03
N VAL A 191 7.10 10.72 -11.17
CA VAL A 191 7.65 11.87 -11.86
C VAL A 191 7.48 13.06 -10.93
N GLU A 192 8.57 13.71 -10.51
CA GLU A 192 8.46 14.99 -9.80
C GLU A 192 7.53 15.91 -10.59
N ALA A 193 6.51 16.45 -9.92
CA ALA A 193 5.78 17.56 -10.50
C ALA A 193 6.80 18.69 -10.66
N LYS A 194 7.14 19.04 -11.92
CA LYS A 194 7.91 20.25 -12.20
C LYS A 194 7.27 21.41 -11.44
N PRO A 195 8.06 22.25 -10.74
CA PRO A 195 7.54 23.42 -10.03
C PRO A 195 6.77 24.35 -10.95
#